data_AF-A0A941LM69-F1
#
_entry.id   AF-A0A941LM69-F1
#
_cell.length_a   1.000
_cell.length_b   1.000
_cell.length_c   1.000
_cell.angle_alpha   90.00
_cell.angle_beta   90.00
_cell.angle_gamma   90.00
#
_symmetry.space_group_name_H-M   'P 1'
#
loop_
_entity.id
_entity.type
_entity.pdbx_description
1 polymer ?
#
loop_
_entity_poly.entity_id
_entity_poly.type
_entity_poly.pdbx_seq_one_letter_code
_entity_poly.pdbx_strand_id
1 'polypeptide(L)' 'MTTLAKTSIYYDFGNGRSLAKDVPATHPSGGGEISETITVPIKAGKEQSVKICVTATDSNGNESASTP' A
#
# COMPACT_ATOMS: atom_id res chain seq x y z
N MET A 1 -19.06 -13.18 -1.18
CA MET A 1 -17.86 -13.13 -0.32
C MET A 1 -16.87 -12.21 -1.00
N THR A 2 -16.32 -11.23 -0.29
CA THR A 2 -15.28 -10.34 -0.81
C THR A 2 -13.95 -11.08 -0.69
N THR A 3 -13.39 -11.54 -1.82
CA THR A 3 -12.12 -12.26 -1.86
C THR A 3 -11.01 -11.23 -2.07
N LEU A 4 -10.07 -11.12 -1.14
CA LEU A 4 -8.90 -10.25 -1.29
C LEU A 4 -7.95 -10.84 -2.33
N ALA A 5 -7.48 -10.00 -3.25
CA ALA A 5 -6.54 -10.36 -4.30
C ALA A 5 -5.13 -9.89 -4.00
N LYS A 6 -4.98 -8.67 -3.49
CA LYS A 6 -3.68 -8.06 -3.21
C LYS A 6 -3.76 -6.96 -2.17
N THR A 7 -2.61 -6.58 -1.66
CA THR A 7 -2.37 -5.38 -0.86
C THR A 7 -1.46 -4.45 -1.64
N SER A 8 -1.86 -3.19 -1.77
CA SER A 8 -1.11 -2.15 -2.47
C SER A 8 -0.46 -1.23 -1.44
N ILE A 9 0.85 -1.02 -1.56
CA ILE A 9 1.62 -0.10 -0.71
C ILE A 9 1.94 1.14 -1.53
N TYR A 10 1.61 2.31 -0.99
CA TYR A 10 1.85 3.61 -1.60
C TYR A 10 2.73 4.48 -0.69
N TYR A 11 3.49 5.38 -1.31
CA TYR A 11 4.11 6.50 -0.63
C TYR A 11 3.60 7.83 -1.20
N ASP A 12 3.53 8.86 -0.36
CA ASP A 12 3.09 10.21 -0.74
C ASP A 12 4.01 11.25 -0.10
N PHE A 13 4.50 12.16 -0.94
CA PHE A 13 5.34 13.30 -0.57
C PHE A 13 4.53 14.60 -0.35
N GLY A 14 3.20 14.53 -0.34
CA GLY A 14 2.26 15.65 -0.26
C GLY A 14 1.61 16.06 -1.59
N ASN A 15 1.95 15.38 -2.69
CA ASN A 15 1.45 15.69 -4.05
C ASN A 15 0.54 14.58 -4.61
N GLY A 16 0.22 13.57 -3.80
CA GLY A 16 -0.58 12.43 -4.18
C GLY A 16 0.18 11.11 -4.07
N ARG A 17 -0.59 10.03 -3.89
CA ARG A 17 -0.05 8.68 -3.70
C ARG A 17 0.63 8.15 -4.96
N SER A 18 1.84 7.63 -4.80
CA SER A 18 2.57 6.86 -5.81
C SER A 18 2.64 5.40 -5.39
N LEU A 19 2.36 4.48 -6.32
CA LEU A 19 2.41 3.05 -6.04
C LEU A 19 3.87 2.62 -5.83
N ALA A 20 4.14 2.04 -4.67
CA ALA A 20 5.44 1.50 -4.31
C ALA A 20 5.54 0.03 -4.67
N LYS A 21 4.52 -0.76 -4.28
CA LYS A 21 4.51 -2.21 -4.44
C LYS A 21 3.10 -2.77 -4.40
N ASP A 22 2.85 -3.81 -5.20
CA ASP A 22 1.70 -4.70 -5.06
C ASP A 22 2.17 -6.04 -4.48
N VAL A 23 1.41 -6.56 -3.51
CA VAL A 23 1.70 -7.81 -2.81
C VAL A 23 0.46 -8.70 -2.88
N PRO A 24 0.54 -9.92 -3.42
CA PRO A 24 -0.61 -10.82 -3.43
C PRO A 24 -1.18 -11.06 -2.02
N ALA A 25 -2.50 -11.18 -1.91
CA ALA A 25 -3.13 -11.47 -0.62
C ALA A 25 -2.71 -12.87 -0.14
N THR A 26 -2.16 -12.94 1.07
CA THR A 26 -1.78 -14.23 1.70
C THR A 26 -3.02 -14.99 2.20
N HIS A 27 -4.03 -14.25 2.65
CA HIS A 27 -5.31 -14.78 3.09
C HIS A 27 -6.46 -14.05 2.40
N PRO A 28 -7.14 -14.69 1.44
CA PRO A 28 -8.19 -14.05 0.65
C PRO A 28 -9.44 -13.66 1.45
N SER A 29 -9.62 -14.19 2.66
CA SER A 29 -10.72 -13.83 3.57
C SER A 29 -10.37 -12.70 4.55
N GLY A 30 -9.14 -12.18 4.52
CA GLY A 30 -8.63 -11.21 5.51
C GLY A 30 -7.83 -11.86 6.64
N GLY A 31 -7.29 -11.01 7.53
CA GLY A 31 -6.45 -11.44 8.66
C GLY A 31 -5.01 -11.82 8.31
N GLY A 32 -4.63 -11.70 7.04
CA GLY A 32 -3.24 -11.88 6.62
C GLY A 32 -2.37 -10.68 6.97
N GLU A 33 -1.13 -10.95 7.35
CA GLU A 33 -0.09 -9.94 7.52
C GLU A 33 0.89 -10.03 6.35
N ILE A 34 1.43 -8.88 5.93
CA ILE A 34 2.55 -8.79 4.99
C ILE A 34 3.63 -7.90 5.60
N SER A 35 4.89 -8.21 5.32
CA SER A 35 6.03 -7.40 5.74
C SER A 35 6.93 -7.17 4.54
N GLU A 36 7.01 -5.92 4.09
CA GLU A 36 7.65 -5.57 2.84
C GLU A 36 8.56 -4.36 2.99
N THR A 37 9.71 -4.42 2.32
CA THR A 37 10.59 -3.26 2.17
C THR A 37 10.23 -2.51 0.90
N ILE A 38 10.05 -1.20 1.01
CA ILE A 38 9.87 -0.29 -0.12
C ILE A 38 11.04 0.67 -0.22
N THR A 39 11.37 1.08 -1.44
CA THR A 39 12.37 2.12 -1.68
C THR A 39 11.66 3.42 -2.01
N VAL A 40 11.91 4.45 -1.20
CA VAL A 40 11.34 5.79 -1.40
C VAL A 40 12.47 6.75 -1.82
N PRO A 41 12.42 7.35 -3.02
CA PRO A 41 13.50 8.18 -3.54
C PRO A 41 13.50 9.57 -2.88
N ILE A 42 14.19 9.72 -1.75
CA ILE A 42 14.38 11.00 -1.06
C ILE A 42 15.64 11.68 -1.60
N LYS A 43 15.59 13.00 -1.86
CA LYS A 43 16.77 13.77 -2.29
C LYS A 43 17.81 13.80 -1.17
N ALA A 44 19.06 13.51 -1.52
CA ALA A 44 20.18 13.54 -0.57
C ALA A 44 20.31 14.92 0.10
N GLY A 45 20.57 14.93 1.41
CA GLY A 45 20.71 16.15 2.20
C GLY A 45 19.39 16.86 2.52
N LYS A 46 18.23 16.21 2.30
CA LYS A 46 16.92 16.73 2.70
C LYS A 46 16.17 15.72 3.56
N GLU A 47 15.58 16.22 4.64
CA GLU A 47 14.51 15.52 5.33
C GLU A 47 13.20 15.82 4.62
N GLN A 48 12.38 14.78 4.43
CA GLN A 48 11.08 14.91 3.80
C GLN A 48 10.10 14.02 4.53
N SER A 49 8.95 14.58 4.94
CA SER A 49 7.85 13.79 5.46
C SER A 49 7.28 12.93 4.33
N VAL A 50 7.18 11.63 4.59
CA VAL A 50 6.60 10.65 3.67
C VAL A 50 5.42 10.02 4.37
N LYS A 51 4.24 10.09 3.75
CA LYS A 51 3.08 9.33 4.21
C LYS A 51 3.07 7.97 3.51
N ILE A 52 2.95 6.90 4.28
CA ILE A 52 2.75 5.55 3.75
C ILE A 52 1.27 5.21 3.85
N CYS A 53 0.69 4.76 2.75
CA CYS A 53 -0.69 4.30 2.70
C CYS A 53 -0.71 2.85 2.24
N VAL A 54 -1.49 2.00 2.90
CA VAL A 54 -1.63 0.59 2.56
C VAL A 54 -3.11 0.28 2.38
N THR A 55 -3.48 -0.33 1.26
CA THR A 55 -4.87 -0.68 0.95
C THR A 55 -4.97 -2.15 0.56
N ALA A 56 -6.06 -2.80 0.96
CA ALA A 56 -6.41 -4.12 0.47
C ALA A 56 -7.28 -3.97 -0.78
N THR A 57 -7.03 -4.78 -1.80
CA THR A 57 -7.81 -4.82 -3.05
C THR A 57 -8.52 -6.17 -3.16
N ASP A 58 -9.82 -6.15 -3.39
CA ASP A 58 -10.59 -7.36 -3.66
C ASP A 58 -10.37 -7.88 -5.10
N SER A 59 -10.88 -9.08 -5.38
CA SER A 59 -10.80 -9.74 -6.69
C SER A 59 -11.57 -9.02 -7.79
N ASN A 60 -12.43 -8.07 -7.44
CA ASN A 60 -13.17 -7.24 -8.39
C ASN A 60 -12.44 -5.92 -8.69
N GLY A 61 -11.27 -5.70 -8.07
CA GLY A 61 -10.48 -4.48 -8.23
C GLY A 61 -10.89 -3.34 -7.32
N ASN A 62 -11.76 -3.56 -6.33
CA ASN A 62 -12.15 -2.53 -5.38
C ASN A 62 -11.06 -2.40 -4.30
N GLU A 63 -10.49 -1.21 -4.17
CA GLU A 63 -9.60 -0.88 -3.06
C GLU A 63 -10.39 -0.48 -1.81
N SER A 64 -9.96 -0.97 -0.64
CA SER A 64 -10.44 -0.51 0.65
C SER A 64 -10.06 0.96 0.87
N ALA A 65 -10.93 1.73 1.53
CA ALA A 65 -10.58 3.06 2.00
C ALA A 65 -9.38 2.99 2.95
N SER A 66 -8.33 3.79 2.69
CA SER A 66 -7.21 3.94 3.61
C SER A 66 -7.70 4.69 4.85
N THR A 67 -7.90 3.99 5.96
CA THR A 67 -8.15 4.65 7.26
C THR A 67 -6.81 5.18 7.81
N PRO A 68 -6.77 6.42 8.32
CA PRO A 68 -5.57 7.05 8.86
C PRO A 68 -5.07 6.39 10.16
#